data_AF-A0A7Y6MGA6-F1
#
_entry.id   AF-A0A7Y6MGA6-F1
#
_cell.length_a   1.000
_cell.length_b   1.000
_cell.length_c   1.000
_cell.angle_alpha   90.00
_cell.angle_beta   90.00
_cell.angle_gamma   90.00
#
_symmetry.space_group_name_H-M   'P 1'
#
loop_
_entity.id
_entity.type
_entity.pdbx_description
1 polymer ?
#
loop_
_entity_poly.entity_id
_entity_poly.type
_entity_poly.pdbx_seq_one_letter_code
_entity_poly.pdbx_strand_id
1 'polypeptide(L)'
;MRSYTSKRQQNQAAPVLRFELDGEVFTGEGSVSMMDLSEFARLASVGMDTTDPRAGAILADIYLALLGENEYQRFRAHCRRNGTDGETLMNILGDLASEEADRPTDRSSDSSDGPPNAAGTARVVSFSRGTVAEVPSEATAETETAPRKVVSYG
;
A
#
# COMPACT_ATOMS: atom_id res chain seq x y z
N MET A 1 -17.01 18.24 -14.25
CA MET A 1 -17.19 16.84 -14.65
C MET A 1 -15.98 16.07 -14.15
N ARG A 2 -16.15 15.02 -13.33
CA ARG A 2 -15.03 14.18 -12.85
C ARG A 2 -14.84 13.06 -13.87
N SER A 3 -13.60 12.82 -14.30
CA SER A 3 -13.23 11.75 -15.24
C SER A 3 -12.41 10.71 -14.49
N TYR A 4 -12.65 9.43 -14.78
CA TYR A 4 -11.95 8.28 -14.18
C TYR A 4 -11.43 7.37 -15.31
N THR A 5 -10.30 6.70 -15.09
CA THR A 5 -9.71 5.77 -16.07
C THR A 5 -9.36 4.45 -15.40
N SER A 6 -9.70 3.34 -16.07
CA SER A 6 -9.46 1.97 -15.59
C SER A 6 -8.14 1.39 -16.11
N LYS A 7 -7.20 2.23 -16.56
CA LYS A 7 -5.90 1.74 -17.06
C LYS A 7 -5.23 0.91 -15.98
N ARG A 8 -5.11 -0.39 -16.23
CA ARG A 8 -4.38 -1.33 -15.39
C ARG A 8 -2.93 -0.83 -15.31
N GLN A 9 -2.46 -0.52 -14.11
CA GLN A 9 -1.08 -0.08 -13.90
C GLN A 9 -0.17 -1.29 -14.17
N GLN A 10 0.23 -1.46 -15.43
CA GLN A 10 0.80 -2.70 -15.97
C GLN A 10 2.28 -2.94 -15.60
N ASN A 11 2.87 -2.14 -14.72
CA ASN A 11 4.34 -2.03 -14.69
C ASN A 11 4.98 -1.89 -13.31
N GLN A 12 4.42 -2.55 -12.29
CA GLN A 12 5.20 -2.93 -11.13
C GLN A 12 5.24 -4.44 -11.10
N ALA A 13 6.45 -5.02 -11.03
CA ALA A 13 6.62 -6.44 -10.76
C ALA A 13 5.84 -6.76 -9.49
N ALA A 14 4.69 -7.43 -9.66
CA ALA A 14 3.87 -7.82 -8.52
C ALA A 14 4.77 -8.67 -7.61
N PRO A 15 4.78 -8.39 -6.30
CA PRO A 15 5.52 -9.22 -5.37
C PRO A 15 4.97 -10.63 -5.50
N VAL A 16 5.89 -11.57 -5.54
CA VAL A 16 5.54 -12.98 -5.62
C VAL A 16 5.00 -13.37 -4.26
N LEU A 17 3.70 -13.55 -4.18
CA LEU A 17 3.01 -13.93 -2.96
C LEU A 17 3.34 -15.40 -2.65
N ARG A 18 3.65 -15.73 -1.40
CA ARG A 18 4.14 -17.07 -1.05
C ARG A 18 3.64 -17.49 0.32
N PHE A 19 3.12 -18.71 0.42
CA PHE A 19 2.74 -19.30 1.70
C PHE A 19 3.13 -20.78 1.75
N GLU A 20 3.17 -21.32 2.97
CA GLU A 20 3.42 -22.73 3.24
C GLU A 20 2.13 -23.36 3.80
N LEU A 21 1.80 -24.56 3.32
CA LEU A 21 0.71 -25.39 3.82
C LEU A 21 1.20 -26.84 3.89
N ASP A 22 1.16 -27.42 5.08
CA ASP A 22 1.60 -28.81 5.36
C ASP A 22 3.03 -29.13 4.84
N GLY A 23 3.95 -28.16 4.91
CA GLY A 23 5.32 -28.32 4.43
C GLY A 23 5.50 -28.14 2.91
N GLU A 24 4.42 -27.91 2.16
CA GLU A 24 4.46 -27.55 0.75
C GLU A 24 4.37 -26.03 0.57
N VAL A 25 5.23 -25.50 -0.29
CA VAL A 25 5.27 -24.07 -0.60
C VAL A 25 4.45 -23.80 -1.86
N PHE A 26 3.51 -22.87 -1.76
CA PHE A 26 2.74 -22.36 -2.88
C PHE A 26 3.16 -20.94 -3.23
N THR A 27 3.29 -20.68 -4.52
CA THR A 27 3.79 -19.40 -5.04
C THR A 27 2.79 -18.79 -6.00
N GLY A 28 2.28 -17.61 -5.65
CA GLY A 28 1.36 -16.82 -6.46
C GLY A 28 2.07 -15.99 -7.51
N GLU A 29 1.58 -16.07 -8.74
CA GLU A 29 1.99 -15.22 -9.86
C GLU A 29 1.00 -14.06 -10.09
N GLY A 30 -0.15 -14.12 -9.42
CA GLY A 30 -1.25 -13.18 -9.59
C GLY A 30 -1.28 -12.06 -8.58
N SER A 31 -2.33 -11.26 -8.67
CA SER A 31 -2.69 -10.25 -7.67
C SER A 31 -4.19 -10.35 -7.43
N VAL A 32 -4.60 -10.20 -6.18
CA VAL A 32 -6.03 -10.15 -5.83
C VAL A 32 -6.48 -8.71 -5.94
N SER A 33 -7.62 -8.47 -6.59
CA SER A 33 -8.14 -7.11 -6.65
C SER A 33 -8.73 -6.72 -5.30
N MET A 34 -8.68 -5.42 -4.95
CA MET A 34 -9.34 -4.92 -3.74
C MET A 34 -10.86 -5.23 -3.74
N MET A 35 -11.45 -5.39 -4.91
CA MET A 35 -12.85 -5.78 -5.06
C MET A 35 -13.08 -7.22 -4.60
N ASP A 36 -12.20 -8.15 -5.01
CA ASP A 36 -12.27 -9.56 -4.60
C ASP A 36 -12.04 -9.71 -3.09
N LEU A 37 -11.09 -8.96 -2.52
CA LEU A 37 -10.87 -8.90 -1.07
C LEU A 37 -12.09 -8.34 -0.32
N SER A 38 -12.74 -7.32 -0.88
CA SER A 38 -13.96 -6.74 -0.29
C SER A 38 -15.12 -7.73 -0.35
N GLU A 39 -15.23 -8.50 -1.44
CA GLU A 39 -16.23 -9.56 -1.55
C GLU A 39 -15.97 -10.67 -0.53
N PHE A 40 -14.72 -11.12 -0.39
CA PHE A 40 -14.32 -12.06 0.65
C PHE A 40 -14.66 -11.56 2.06
N ALA A 41 -14.26 -10.33 2.41
CA ALA A 41 -14.54 -9.73 3.71
C ALA A 41 -16.05 -9.61 3.98
N ARG A 42 -16.85 -9.31 2.95
CA ARG A 42 -18.32 -9.29 3.04
C ARG A 42 -18.87 -10.68 3.33
N LEU A 43 -18.36 -11.73 2.69
CA LEU A 43 -18.80 -13.11 2.92
C LEU A 43 -18.46 -13.58 4.34
N ALA A 44 -17.25 -13.28 4.80
CA ALA A 44 -16.80 -13.56 6.16
C ALA A 44 -17.69 -12.84 7.20
N SER A 45 -18.04 -11.57 6.95
CA SER A 45 -18.87 -10.76 7.87
C SER A 45 -20.32 -11.24 8.00
N VAL A 46 -20.85 -11.94 7.00
CA VAL A 46 -22.23 -12.47 7.02
C VAL A 46 -22.29 -13.83 7.72
N GLY A 47 -21.15 -14.36 8.19
CA GLY A 47 -21.08 -15.68 8.84
C GLY A 47 -21.43 -16.80 7.86
N MET A 48 -21.12 -16.61 6.57
CA MET A 48 -21.37 -17.63 5.58
C MET A 48 -20.49 -18.84 5.88
N ASP A 49 -21.11 -19.99 6.06
CA ASP A 49 -20.41 -21.23 6.30
C ASP A 49 -19.63 -21.63 5.05
N THR A 50 -18.39 -22.06 5.22
CA THR A 50 -17.55 -22.63 4.16
C THR A 50 -18.14 -23.90 3.54
N THR A 51 -19.16 -24.49 4.18
CA THR A 51 -19.97 -25.55 3.59
C THR A 51 -20.96 -25.06 2.53
N ASP A 52 -21.21 -23.74 2.41
CA ASP A 52 -22.01 -23.19 1.32
C ASP A 52 -21.25 -23.31 -0.01
N PRO A 53 -21.82 -24.03 -1.02
CA PRO A 53 -21.17 -24.18 -2.32
C PRO A 53 -20.86 -22.85 -3.01
N ARG A 54 -21.60 -21.77 -2.70
CA ARG A 54 -21.32 -20.42 -3.22
C ARG A 54 -20.05 -19.83 -2.62
N ALA A 55 -19.85 -19.98 -1.31
CA ALA A 55 -18.61 -19.55 -0.65
C ALA A 55 -17.40 -20.30 -1.22
N GLY A 56 -17.55 -21.61 -1.40
CA GLY A 56 -16.51 -22.44 -2.00
C GLY A 56 -16.13 -22.04 -3.43
N ALA A 57 -17.12 -21.64 -4.25
CA ALA A 57 -16.85 -21.17 -5.62
C ALA A 57 -16.07 -19.84 -5.64
N ILE A 58 -16.45 -18.90 -4.77
CA ILE A 58 -15.75 -17.61 -4.69
C ILE A 58 -14.31 -17.79 -4.19
N LEU A 59 -14.11 -18.61 -3.16
CA LEU A 59 -12.77 -18.95 -2.69
C LEU A 59 -11.93 -19.59 -3.81
N ALA A 60 -12.52 -20.52 -4.57
CA ALA A 60 -11.85 -21.14 -5.71
C ALA A 60 -11.42 -20.10 -6.77
N ASP A 61 -12.27 -19.13 -7.09
CA ASP A 61 -11.97 -18.08 -8.06
C ASP A 61 -10.86 -17.15 -7.56
N ILE A 62 -10.88 -16.78 -6.28
CA ILE A 62 -9.82 -15.96 -5.67
C ILE A 62 -8.48 -16.69 -5.67
N TYR A 63 -8.45 -17.96 -5.25
CA TYR A 63 -7.23 -18.76 -5.26
C TYR A 63 -6.70 -18.99 -6.67
N LEU A 64 -7.58 -19.19 -7.65
CA LEU A 64 -7.19 -19.28 -9.06
C LEU A 64 -6.55 -17.97 -9.55
N ALA A 65 -7.13 -16.82 -9.19
CA ALA A 65 -6.58 -15.52 -9.56
C ALA A 65 -5.23 -15.23 -8.89
N LEU A 66 -5.04 -15.66 -7.64
CA LEU A 66 -3.83 -15.46 -6.84
C LEU A 66 -2.69 -16.39 -7.28
N LEU A 67 -2.98 -17.68 -7.42
CA LEU A 67 -1.98 -18.71 -7.72
C LEU A 67 -1.71 -18.86 -9.22
N GLY A 68 -2.68 -18.52 -10.07
CA GLY A 68 -2.67 -18.91 -11.48
C GLY A 68 -3.05 -20.39 -11.66
N GLU A 69 -3.37 -20.76 -12.91
CA GLU A 69 -3.96 -22.08 -13.22
C GLU A 69 -3.11 -23.26 -12.73
N ASN A 70 -1.81 -23.27 -13.04
CA ASN A 70 -0.94 -24.41 -12.73
C ASN A 70 -0.78 -24.62 -11.22
N GLU A 71 -0.47 -23.55 -10.49
CA GLU A 71 -0.24 -23.63 -9.05
C GLU A 71 -1.56 -23.87 -8.30
N TYR A 72 -2.67 -23.30 -8.77
CA TYR A 72 -4.00 -23.57 -8.23
C TYR A 72 -4.39 -25.04 -8.35
N GLN A 73 -4.13 -25.71 -9.49
CA GLN A 73 -4.42 -27.14 -9.61
C GLN A 73 -3.59 -27.97 -8.63
N ARG A 74 -2.32 -27.58 -8.40
CA ARG A 74 -1.43 -28.22 -7.42
C ARG A 74 -1.98 -28.06 -6.00
N PHE A 75 -2.33 -26.83 -5.64
CA PHE A 75 -2.95 -26.47 -4.36
C PHE A 75 -4.28 -27.20 -4.14
N ARG A 76 -5.15 -27.22 -5.15
CA ARG A 76 -6.44 -27.93 -5.09
C ARG A 76 -6.27 -29.43 -4.89
N ALA A 77 -5.29 -30.04 -5.57
CA ALA A 77 -4.99 -31.46 -5.39
C ALA A 77 -4.46 -31.75 -3.99
N HIS A 78 -3.62 -30.87 -3.45
CA HIS A 78 -3.13 -30.94 -2.07
C HIS A 78 -4.28 -30.86 -1.06
N CYS A 79 -5.14 -29.83 -1.16
CA CYS A 79 -6.27 -29.64 -0.27
C CYS A 79 -7.24 -30.84 -0.27
N ARG A 80 -7.50 -31.40 -1.45
CA ARG A 80 -8.35 -32.62 -1.59
C ARG A 80 -7.72 -33.85 -0.95
N ARG A 81 -6.39 -34.00 -1.04
CA ARG A 81 -5.68 -35.15 -0.50
C ARG A 81 -5.61 -35.09 1.02
N ASN A 82 -5.35 -33.92 1.57
CA ASN A 82 -5.15 -33.72 3.01
C ASN A 82 -6.46 -33.38 3.75
N GLY A 83 -7.55 -33.14 3.03
CA GLY A 83 -8.84 -32.81 3.64
C GLY A 83 -8.82 -31.44 4.31
N THR A 84 -8.10 -30.48 3.73
CA THR A 84 -8.00 -29.11 4.26
C THR A 84 -9.38 -28.51 4.44
N ASP A 85 -9.66 -28.03 5.65
CA ASP A 85 -10.96 -27.46 5.99
C ASP A 85 -11.11 -26.03 5.44
N GLY A 86 -12.36 -25.59 5.35
CA GLY A 86 -12.67 -24.25 4.85
C GLY A 86 -12.11 -23.14 5.74
N GLU A 87 -12.00 -23.37 7.05
CA GLU A 87 -11.44 -22.39 7.99
C GLU A 87 -9.97 -22.12 7.70
N THR A 88 -9.16 -23.17 7.46
CA THR A 88 -7.76 -23.03 7.05
C THR A 88 -7.65 -22.26 5.74
N LEU A 89 -8.52 -22.56 4.76
CA LEU A 89 -8.55 -21.82 3.49
C LEU A 89 -8.91 -20.33 3.69
N MET A 90 -9.78 -20.00 4.64
CA MET A 90 -10.09 -18.60 4.94
C MET A 90 -8.93 -17.91 5.67
N ASN A 91 -8.26 -18.61 6.59
CA ASN A 91 -7.12 -18.08 7.33
C ASN A 91 -5.95 -17.75 6.40
N ILE A 92 -5.60 -18.67 5.49
CA ILE A 92 -4.57 -18.42 4.47
C ILE A 92 -4.93 -17.15 3.68
N LEU A 93 -6.15 -17.04 3.17
CA LEU A 93 -6.55 -15.87 2.40
C LEU A 93 -6.54 -14.58 3.22
N GLY A 94 -6.90 -14.64 4.50
CA GLY A 94 -6.84 -13.52 5.43
C GLY A 94 -5.41 -13.04 5.70
N ASP A 95 -4.47 -13.96 5.89
CA ASP A 95 -3.05 -13.64 6.08
C ASP A 95 -2.48 -12.97 4.83
N LEU A 96 -2.79 -13.54 3.66
CA LEU A 96 -2.38 -13.00 2.36
C LEU A 96 -2.96 -11.60 2.09
N ALA A 97 -4.24 -11.39 2.44
CA ALA A 97 -4.89 -10.09 2.30
C ALA A 97 -4.27 -9.03 3.23
N SER A 98 -3.87 -9.43 4.44
CA SER A 98 -3.23 -8.55 5.41
C SER A 98 -1.84 -8.14 4.94
N GLU A 99 -1.06 -9.08 4.40
CA GLU A 99 0.26 -8.80 3.81
C GLU A 99 0.18 -7.80 2.65
N GLU A 100 -0.85 -7.91 1.80
CA GLU A 100 -1.07 -6.95 0.71
C GLU A 100 -1.53 -5.57 1.24
N ALA A 101 -2.36 -5.54 2.29
CA ALA A 101 -2.87 -4.31 2.88
C ALA A 101 -1.82 -3.51 3.67
N ASP A 102 -0.89 -4.19 4.34
CA ASP A 102 0.21 -3.59 5.09
C ASP A 102 1.31 -3.01 4.18
N ARG A 103 1.19 -3.20 2.87
CA ARG A 103 2.17 -2.71 1.90
C ARG A 103 2.13 -1.18 1.82
N PRO A 104 3.28 -0.49 1.96
CA PRO A 104 3.34 0.94 1.70
C PRO A 104 2.88 1.20 0.27
N THR A 105 1.74 1.87 0.10
CA THR A 105 1.33 2.40 -1.20
C THR A 105 2.32 3.48 -1.57
N ASP A 106 3.40 3.10 -2.24
CA ASP A 106 4.45 4.03 -2.62
C ASP A 106 3.81 5.09 -3.53
N ARG A 107 3.72 6.31 -3.00
CA ARG A 107 3.08 7.43 -3.68
C ARG A 107 4.00 7.73 -4.85
N SER A 108 3.59 7.40 -6.07
CA SER A 108 4.30 7.86 -7.27
C SER A 108 4.40 9.38 -7.17
N SER A 109 5.58 9.88 -6.81
CA SER A 109 5.90 11.29 -6.85
C SER A 109 6.13 11.63 -8.31
N ASP A 110 5.05 11.72 -9.07
CA ASP A 110 5.06 12.49 -10.30
C ASP A 110 4.77 13.95 -9.94
N SER A 111 5.66 14.53 -9.13
CA SER A 111 5.79 15.98 -9.10
C SER A 111 6.68 16.32 -10.28
N SER A 112 6.04 16.49 -11.45
CA SER A 112 6.59 17.20 -12.60
C SER A 112 7.38 18.39 -12.07
N ASP A 113 8.68 18.44 -12.41
CA ASP A 113 9.54 19.59 -12.16
C ASP A 113 8.75 20.86 -12.47
N GLY A 114 8.47 21.65 -11.43
CA GLY A 114 7.93 22.98 -11.60
C GLY A 114 8.89 23.82 -12.43
N PRO A 115 8.41 24.84 -13.15
CA PRO A 115 9.27 25.68 -13.97
C PRO A 115 10.42 26.28 -13.13
N PRO A 116 11.64 26.39 -13.68
CA PRO A 116 12.82 26.74 -12.90
C PRO A 116 12.72 28.14 -12.30
N ASN A 117 13.05 28.21 -11.00
CA ASN A 117 13.42 29.37 -10.18
C ASN A 117 13.27 30.76 -10.83
N ALA A 118 12.22 31.49 -10.42
CA ALA A 118 12.32 32.94 -10.27
C ALA A 118 12.44 33.25 -8.78
N ALA A 119 13.52 33.95 -8.42
CA ALA A 119 13.88 34.27 -7.06
C ALA A 119 12.79 35.05 -6.30
N GLY A 120 12.63 34.71 -5.02
CA GLY A 120 12.24 35.67 -3.99
C GLY A 120 10.74 35.76 -3.66
N THR A 121 10.38 35.13 -2.54
CA THR A 121 9.53 35.62 -1.42
C THR A 121 8.56 34.54 -0.94
N ALA A 122 8.81 34.02 0.26
CA ALA A 122 7.88 33.13 0.95
C ALA A 122 6.72 33.97 1.51
N ARG A 123 5.49 33.72 1.04
CA ARG A 123 4.27 34.27 1.63
C ARG A 123 3.74 33.31 2.69
N VAL A 124 3.84 33.70 3.96
CA VAL A 124 3.09 33.07 5.05
C VAL A 124 1.71 33.74 5.09
N VAL A 125 0.66 32.97 4.80
CA VAL A 125 -0.72 33.46 4.91
C VAL A 125 -1.28 33.00 6.26
N SER A 126 -1.31 33.92 7.23
CA SER A 126 -1.98 33.71 8.51
C SER A 126 -3.48 33.96 8.35
N PHE A 127 -4.30 32.94 8.57
CA PHE A 127 -5.75 33.04 8.58
C PHE A 127 -6.24 33.58 9.92
N SER A 128 -6.12 34.88 10.15
CA SER A 128 -6.86 35.58 11.20
C SER A 128 -6.88 37.09 10.92
N ARG A 129 -7.94 37.52 10.22
CA ARG A 129 -8.35 38.92 9.98
C ARG A 129 -7.33 39.78 9.22
N GLY A 130 -7.65 40.04 7.95
CA GLY A 130 -6.80 40.72 7.00
C GLY A 130 -6.36 42.13 7.41
N THR A 131 -5.04 42.33 7.39
CA THR A 131 -4.38 43.57 6.97
C THR A 131 -2.95 43.18 6.56
N VAL A 132 -2.51 43.55 5.36
CA VAL A 132 -1.16 43.27 4.85
C VAL A 132 -0.29 44.50 5.10
N ALA A 133 0.86 44.33 5.77
CA ALA A 133 1.91 45.33 5.86
C ALA A 133 3.20 44.74 5.32
N GLU A 134 3.82 45.41 4.35
CA GLU A 134 5.14 45.07 3.80
C GLU A 134 6.23 45.79 4.60
N VAL A 135 7.24 45.05 5.05
CA VAL A 135 8.48 45.62 5.61
C VAL A 135 9.66 45.12 4.76
N PRO A 136 10.49 46.02 4.21
CA PRO A 136 11.67 45.63 3.43
C PRO A 136 12.74 44.99 4.32
N SER A 137 13.28 43.85 3.87
CA SER A 137 14.38 43.15 4.52
C SER A 137 15.71 43.75 4.05
N GLU A 138 16.39 44.51 4.92
CA GLU A 138 17.78 44.90 4.67
C GLU A 138 18.70 43.68 4.78
N ALA A 139 19.52 43.49 3.76
CA ALA A 139 20.62 42.55 3.73
C ALA A 139 21.80 43.10 4.53
N THR A 140 22.50 42.25 5.26
CA THR A 140 23.91 42.51 5.60
C THR A 140 24.66 41.19 5.62
N ALA A 141 25.54 41.06 4.62
CA ALA A 141 26.58 40.06 4.53
C ALA A 141 27.74 40.42 5.50
N GLU A 142 28.73 39.52 5.53
CA GLU A 142 30.09 39.71 6.05
C GLU A 142 30.31 39.45 7.56
N THR A 143 31.42 38.93 8.08
CA THR A 143 32.63 38.21 7.63
C THR A 143 33.40 37.92 8.94
N GLU A 144 33.89 36.69 9.13
CA GLU A 144 35.17 36.34 9.80
C GLU A 144 35.56 36.82 11.22
N THR A 145 36.42 35.98 11.84
CA THR A 145 37.35 36.20 12.96
C THR A 145 36.87 36.10 14.43
N ALA A 146 37.29 35.00 15.08
CA ALA A 146 37.58 34.94 16.53
C ALA A 146 38.85 35.78 16.85
N PRO A 147 39.10 36.25 18.10
CA PRO A 147 39.57 35.34 19.17
C PRO A 147 39.31 35.74 20.66
N ARG A 148 39.47 34.73 21.53
CA ARG A 148 40.06 34.72 22.91
C ARG A 148 39.36 35.37 24.13
N LYS A 149 39.19 34.51 25.15
CA LYS A 149 39.48 34.65 26.63
C LYS A 149 38.69 35.77 27.37
N VAL A 150 38.14 35.59 28.58
CA VAL A 150 38.76 35.28 29.88
C VAL A 150 37.63 35.00 30.92
N VAL A 151 37.80 33.94 31.73
CA VAL A 151 37.51 33.76 33.17
C VAL A 151 36.53 34.73 33.88
N SER A 152 35.56 34.20 34.65
CA SER A 152 35.43 34.45 36.11
C SER A 152 34.20 33.79 36.72
N TYR A 153 34.38 33.32 37.96
CA TYR A 153 33.47 32.59 38.84
C TYR A 153 32.20 33.35 39.25
N GLY A 154 31.17 32.56 39.56
CA GLY A 154 30.08 32.87 40.50
C GLY A 154 29.60 31.56 41.11
#